data_AF-A0A2P7YHS2-F1
#
_entry.id   AF-A0A2P7YHS2-F1
#
_cell.length_a   1.000
_cell.length_b   1.000
_cell.length_c   1.000
_cell.angle_alpha   90.00
_cell.angle_beta   90.00
_cell.angle_gamma   90.00
#
_symmetry.space_group_name_H-M   'P 1'
#
loop_
_entity.id
_entity.type
_entity.pdbx_description
1 polymer ?
#
loop_
_entity_poly.entity_id
_entity_poly.type
_entity_poly.pdbx_seq_one_letter_code
_entity_poly.pdbx_strand_id
1 'polypeptide(L)'
;MVETEFKVADYASKGESVLPQDVTCFVVFIEDVSESKEKALEEWKYYHNPNRAPFERMEHVSRPVIYGIDLDESPEEVNRKMSASATFKLTLKDSHDNYFYGIEVDKLPFLHPQASHTGTPLPIPLGGKLSVKAGTKVYNGVVCLTARHCNYLGHDESLPLVQQLNAGVVEKYIDIMERQLGGG
;
A
#
# COMPACT_ATOMS: atom_id res chain seq x y z
N MET A 1 -30.41 14.23 14.14
CA MET A 1 -29.30 13.32 14.48
C MET A 1 -28.03 14.05 14.11
N VAL A 2 -27.15 14.31 15.07
CA VAL A 2 -25.89 15.02 14.81
C VAL A 2 -24.94 13.98 14.23
N GLU A 3 -24.57 14.11 12.95
CA GLU A 3 -23.49 13.32 12.38
C GLU A 3 -22.22 13.69 13.14
N THR A 4 -21.75 12.78 14.00
CA THR A 4 -20.46 12.91 14.67
C THR A 4 -19.37 12.79 13.60
N GLU A 5 -18.78 13.90 13.20
CA GLU A 5 -17.72 13.91 12.19
C GLU A 5 -16.48 13.13 12.68
N PHE A 6 -15.95 12.22 11.86
CA PHE A 6 -14.65 11.60 12.16
C PHE A 6 -13.53 12.59 11.83
N LYS A 7 -12.79 13.03 12.85
CA LYS A 7 -11.59 13.87 12.67
C LYS A 7 -10.38 13.13 13.20
N VAL A 8 -9.49 12.69 12.30
CA VAL A 8 -8.25 11.99 12.69
C VAL A 8 -7.40 12.80 13.68
N ALA A 9 -7.40 14.13 13.56
CA ALA A 9 -6.65 15.02 14.43
C ALA A 9 -7.03 14.84 15.92
N ASP A 10 -8.29 14.50 16.20
CA ASP A 10 -8.79 14.26 17.56
C ASP A 10 -8.21 12.99 18.20
N TYR A 11 -7.50 12.17 17.43
CA TYR A 11 -6.91 10.91 17.84
C TYR A 11 -5.38 10.96 17.88
N ALA A 12 -4.75 11.98 17.30
CA ALA A 12 -3.29 12.08 17.21
C ALA A 12 -2.62 12.10 18.60
N SER A 13 -3.25 12.72 19.60
CA SER A 13 -2.76 12.79 20.97
C SER A 13 -3.33 11.71 21.90
N LYS A 14 -4.19 10.81 21.38
CA LYS A 14 -4.80 9.73 22.17
C LYS A 14 -3.97 8.45 21.99
N GLY A 15 -3.55 7.86 23.11
CA GLY A 15 -2.74 6.63 23.11
C GLY A 15 -3.47 5.45 22.45
N GLU A 16 -4.59 5.02 23.03
CA GLU A 16 -5.50 4.03 22.45
C GLU A 16 -6.91 4.61 22.39
N SER A 17 -7.58 4.42 21.26
CA SER A 17 -8.96 4.80 21.05
C SER A 17 -9.64 3.87 20.04
N VAL A 18 -10.93 4.09 19.79
CA VAL A 18 -11.70 3.35 18.80
C VAL A 18 -12.47 4.32 17.90
N LEU A 19 -12.68 3.91 16.65
CA LEU A 19 -13.55 4.64 15.74
C LEU A 19 -15.00 4.60 16.25
N PRO A 20 -15.66 5.76 16.42
CA PRO A 20 -17.01 5.82 16.98
C PRO A 20 -18.08 5.43 15.95
N GLN A 21 -17.75 5.50 14.67
CA GLN A 21 -18.64 5.21 13.56
C GLN A 21 -17.88 4.65 12.37
N ASP A 22 -18.63 4.13 11.40
CA ASP A 22 -18.08 3.67 10.14
C ASP A 22 -17.51 4.85 9.35
N VAL A 23 -16.33 4.68 8.79
CA VAL A 23 -15.65 5.67 7.95
C VAL A 23 -15.49 5.08 6.56
N THR A 24 -15.94 5.83 5.57
CA THR A 24 -15.67 5.53 4.16
C THR A 24 -14.52 6.39 3.70
N CYS A 25 -13.51 5.76 3.08
CA CYS A 25 -12.32 6.45 2.61
C CYS A 25 -11.81 5.89 1.29
N PHE A 26 -10.95 6.66 0.63
CA PHE A 26 -10.25 6.29 -0.59
C PHE A 26 -8.77 6.03 -0.29
N VAL A 27 -8.19 5.01 -0.92
CA VAL A 27 -6.76 4.70 -0.81
C VAL A 27 -5.97 5.66 -1.69
N VAL A 28 -5.15 6.53 -1.10
CA VAL A 28 -4.37 7.53 -1.84
C VAL A 28 -2.95 7.07 -2.10
N PHE A 29 -2.36 6.33 -1.18
CA PHE A 29 -0.99 5.84 -1.28
C PHE A 29 -0.84 4.53 -0.51
N ILE A 30 0.03 3.64 -0.98
CA ILE A 30 0.28 2.32 -0.40
C ILE A 30 1.79 2.18 -0.25
N GLU A 31 2.25 1.83 0.95
CA GLU A 31 3.65 1.62 1.28
C GLU A 31 3.78 0.23 1.92
N ASP A 32 4.68 -0.63 1.43
CA ASP A 32 5.10 -1.81 2.19
C ASP A 32 6.12 -1.35 3.24
N VAL A 33 5.73 -1.43 4.51
CA VAL A 33 6.59 -1.02 5.63
C VAL A 33 7.45 -2.18 6.17
N SER A 34 7.34 -3.37 5.58
CA SER A 34 8.19 -4.52 5.92
C SER A 34 9.49 -4.56 5.12
N GLU A 35 9.59 -3.77 4.04
CA GLU A 35 10.76 -3.68 3.18
C GLU A 35 11.50 -2.34 3.33
N SER A 36 12.80 -2.30 3.04
CA SER A 36 13.56 -1.05 3.02
C SER A 36 13.19 -0.19 1.79
N LYS A 37 13.21 1.13 1.97
CA LYS A 37 12.84 2.08 0.92
C LYS A 37 13.76 2.03 -0.30
N GLU A 38 15.04 1.69 -0.09
CA GLU A 38 16.02 1.51 -1.15
C GLU A 38 15.66 0.33 -2.04
N LYS A 39 15.27 -0.80 -1.44
CA LYS A 39 14.88 -2.00 -2.18
C LYS A 39 13.59 -1.75 -2.96
N ALA A 40 12.58 -1.17 -2.31
CA ALA A 40 11.35 -0.77 -2.98
C ALA A 40 11.66 0.16 -4.17
N LEU A 41 12.51 1.18 -3.99
CA LEU A 41 12.90 2.09 -5.08
C LEU A 41 13.57 1.36 -6.25
N GLU A 42 14.45 0.39 -5.97
CA GLU A 42 15.09 -0.42 -7.01
C GLU A 42 14.05 -1.25 -7.80
N GLU A 43 13.07 -1.86 -7.12
CA GLU A 43 11.98 -2.61 -7.76
C GLU A 43 11.11 -1.73 -8.66
N TRP A 44 10.72 -0.54 -8.18
CA TRP A 44 9.94 0.42 -8.97
C TRP A 44 10.73 0.95 -10.18
N LYS A 45 12.03 1.20 -10.03
CA LYS A 45 12.92 1.59 -11.16
C LYS A 45 13.07 0.46 -12.16
N TYR A 46 13.20 -0.77 -11.70
CA TYR A 46 13.28 -1.94 -12.57
C TYR A 46 11.99 -2.12 -13.36
N TYR A 47 10.83 -1.96 -12.73
CA TYR A 47 9.54 -1.97 -13.41
C TYR A 47 9.43 -0.87 -14.48
N HIS A 48 9.85 0.36 -14.17
CA HIS A 48 9.82 1.49 -15.11
C HIS A 48 10.76 1.32 -16.30
N ASN A 49 11.99 0.86 -16.07
CA ASN A 49 12.97 0.63 -17.13
C ASN A 49 13.88 -0.57 -16.80
N PRO A 50 13.51 -1.77 -17.25
CA PRO A 50 14.28 -3.00 -16.99
C PRO A 50 15.73 -2.93 -17.51
N ASN A 51 15.99 -2.12 -18.54
CA ASN A 51 17.29 -2.00 -19.20
C ASN A 51 18.26 -1.04 -18.51
N ARG A 52 17.80 -0.25 -17.53
CA ARG A 52 18.63 0.72 -16.79
C ARG A 52 18.98 0.29 -15.37
N ALA A 53 18.48 -0.86 -14.91
CA ALA A 53 18.81 -1.37 -13.59
C ALA A 53 20.31 -1.71 -13.52
N PRO A 54 21.03 -1.27 -12.47
CA PRO A 54 22.46 -1.55 -12.34
C PRO A 54 22.66 -3.06 -12.25
N PHE A 55 23.27 -3.63 -13.29
CA PHE A 55 23.68 -5.03 -13.33
C PHE A 55 24.67 -5.41 -12.20
N GLU A 56 25.20 -4.42 -11.47
CA GLU A 56 26.39 -4.54 -10.62
C GLU A 56 26.12 -4.81 -9.13
N ARG A 57 24.86 -4.79 -8.65
CA ARG A 57 24.50 -5.17 -7.25
C ARG A 57 23.70 -6.48 -7.15
N MET A 58 23.91 -7.38 -8.10
CA MET A 58 23.26 -8.70 -8.15
C MET A 58 23.89 -9.75 -7.22
N GLU A 59 24.20 -9.40 -5.97
CA GLU A 59 24.43 -10.42 -4.92
C GLU A 59 23.28 -10.49 -3.90
N HIS A 60 22.45 -9.45 -3.78
CA HIS A 60 21.37 -9.42 -2.76
C HIS A 60 19.99 -9.05 -3.31
N VAL A 61 19.88 -8.63 -4.57
CA VAL A 61 18.60 -8.53 -5.28
C VAL A 61 18.46 -9.81 -6.09
N SER A 62 17.55 -10.67 -5.65
CA SER A 62 17.28 -12.02 -6.18
C SER A 62 16.94 -12.00 -7.67
N ARG A 63 17.97 -11.96 -8.52
CA ARG A 63 17.95 -12.76 -9.74
C ARG A 63 18.32 -14.19 -9.36
N PRO A 64 17.65 -15.22 -9.91
CA PRO A 64 18.11 -16.59 -9.75
C PRO A 64 19.51 -16.68 -10.35
N VAL A 65 20.53 -16.82 -9.51
CA VAL A 65 21.83 -17.29 -9.94
C VAL A 65 21.60 -18.74 -10.39
N ILE A 66 21.83 -19.02 -11.68
CA ILE A 66 21.67 -20.36 -12.26
C ILE A 66 22.80 -21.25 -11.69
N TYR A 67 22.59 -21.81 -10.52
CA TYR A 67 23.32 -22.95 -9.99
C TYR A 67 22.28 -24.00 -9.60
N GLY A 68 21.98 -24.90 -10.54
CA GLY A 68 21.02 -25.98 -10.31
C GLY A 68 19.58 -25.51 -10.48
N ILE A 69 19.01 -25.89 -11.61
CA ILE A 69 17.59 -25.75 -11.93
C ILE A 69 16.86 -26.85 -11.13
N ASP A 70 16.08 -26.48 -10.12
CA ASP A 70 14.86 -27.24 -9.83
C ASP A 70 13.79 -26.60 -10.72
N LEU A 71 13.33 -27.35 -11.72
CA LEU A 71 12.49 -26.89 -12.82
C LEU A 71 11.03 -26.57 -12.41
N ASP A 72 10.73 -26.60 -11.12
CA ASP A 72 9.36 -26.57 -10.61
C ASP A 72 8.95 -25.23 -10.00
N GLU A 73 9.86 -24.28 -9.74
CA GLU A 73 9.53 -22.98 -9.12
C GLU A 73 9.52 -21.83 -10.14
N SER A 74 8.31 -21.34 -10.42
CA SER A 74 8.04 -20.25 -11.35
C SER A 74 8.31 -18.86 -10.72
N PRO A 75 8.64 -17.81 -11.51
CA PRO A 75 8.78 -16.43 -11.03
C PRO A 75 7.54 -15.91 -10.28
N GLU A 76 6.38 -16.48 -10.56
CA GLU A 76 5.11 -16.19 -9.90
C GLU A 76 5.12 -16.65 -8.43
N GLU A 77 5.83 -17.73 -8.10
CA GLU A 77 5.90 -18.28 -6.74
C GLU A 77 6.84 -17.50 -5.83
N VAL A 78 7.89 -16.88 -6.37
CA VAL A 78 8.77 -15.98 -5.62
C VAL A 78 8.04 -14.68 -5.26
N ASN A 79 7.30 -14.08 -6.21
CA ASN A 79 6.45 -12.92 -5.95
C ASN A 79 5.33 -13.23 -4.93
N ARG A 80 4.75 -14.45 -4.97
CA ARG A 80 3.78 -14.90 -3.97
C ARG A 80 4.37 -14.97 -2.56
N LYS A 81 5.59 -15.48 -2.41
CA LYS A 81 6.27 -15.55 -1.09
C LYS A 81 6.58 -14.16 -0.52
N MET A 82 7.00 -13.20 -1.35
CA MET A 82 7.27 -11.82 -0.90
C MET A 82 5.98 -11.08 -0.51
N SER A 83 4.92 -11.19 -1.33
CA SER A 83 3.61 -10.63 -1.00
C SER A 83 3.04 -11.21 0.31
N ALA A 84 3.27 -12.49 0.59
CA ALA A 84 2.77 -13.14 1.81
C ALA A 84 3.36 -12.56 3.11
N SER A 85 4.57 -11.98 3.10
CA SER A 85 5.19 -11.35 4.28
C SER A 85 5.00 -9.83 4.38
N ALA A 86 4.57 -9.17 3.29
CA ALA A 86 4.40 -7.72 3.25
C ALA A 86 3.47 -7.19 4.34
N THR A 87 3.73 -6.00 4.88
CA THR A 87 2.81 -5.30 5.79
C THR A 87 2.56 -3.92 5.24
N PHE A 88 1.30 -3.62 4.92
CA PHE A 88 1.00 -2.38 4.22
C PHE A 88 0.58 -1.25 5.15
N LYS A 89 1.12 -0.07 4.89
CA LYS A 89 0.62 1.21 5.38
C LYS A 89 -0.11 1.93 4.24
N LEU A 90 -1.34 2.32 4.51
CA LEU A 90 -2.18 3.06 3.59
C LEU A 90 -2.26 4.51 4.01
N THR A 91 -2.13 5.43 3.06
CA THR A 91 -2.63 6.81 3.22
C THR A 91 -4.04 6.85 2.70
N LEU A 92 -4.97 7.24 3.55
CA LEU A 92 -6.41 7.21 3.31
C LEU A 92 -6.95 8.63 3.30
N LYS A 93 -8.00 8.85 2.50
CA LYS A 93 -8.71 10.12 2.41
C LYS A 93 -10.19 9.90 2.66
N ASP A 94 -10.78 10.54 3.65
CA ASP A 94 -12.22 10.43 3.93
C ASP A 94 -13.07 11.28 2.96
N SER A 95 -14.39 11.27 3.16
CA SER A 95 -15.35 12.08 2.39
C SER A 95 -15.26 13.59 2.63
N HIS A 96 -14.51 14.03 3.66
CA HIS A 96 -14.34 15.43 4.05
C HIS A 96 -12.94 15.97 3.70
N ASP A 97 -12.23 15.26 2.81
CA ASP A 97 -10.87 15.58 2.40
C ASP A 97 -9.80 15.52 3.53
N ASN A 98 -10.08 14.83 4.64
CA ASN A 98 -9.09 14.57 5.68
C ASN A 98 -8.21 13.39 5.30
N TYR A 99 -6.90 13.54 5.50
CA TYR A 99 -5.91 12.49 5.26
C TYR A 99 -5.50 11.81 6.57
N PHE A 100 -5.42 10.48 6.57
CA PHE A 100 -4.99 9.71 7.72
C PHE A 100 -4.26 8.44 7.32
N TYR A 101 -3.54 7.85 8.27
CA TYR A 101 -2.84 6.58 8.05
C TYR A 101 -3.66 5.41 8.56
N GLY A 102 -3.70 4.35 7.75
CA GLY A 102 -4.11 3.02 8.17
C GLY A 102 -2.92 2.08 8.11
N ILE A 103 -2.71 1.25 9.13
CA ILE A 103 -1.71 0.18 9.10
C ILE A 103 -2.45 -1.15 9.13
N GLU A 104 -2.05 -2.04 8.24
CA GLU A 104 -2.46 -3.44 8.24
C GLU A 104 -1.96 -4.15 9.50
N VAL A 105 -2.87 -4.60 10.36
CA VAL A 105 -2.53 -5.33 11.59
C VAL A 105 -2.77 -6.83 11.44
N ASP A 106 -3.78 -7.22 10.67
CA ASP A 106 -3.95 -8.59 10.17
C ASP A 106 -4.04 -8.55 8.64
N LYS A 107 -3.79 -9.69 7.99
CA LYS A 107 -3.74 -9.77 6.54
C LYS A 107 -5.08 -9.39 5.91
N LEU A 108 -5.07 -8.34 5.11
CA LEU A 108 -6.19 -7.87 4.30
C LEU A 108 -6.12 -8.58 2.94
N PRO A 109 -7.04 -9.50 2.62
CA PRO A 109 -6.93 -10.33 1.41
C PRO A 109 -6.81 -9.53 0.11
N PHE A 110 -7.41 -8.34 0.06
CA PHE A 110 -7.36 -7.48 -1.12
C PHE A 110 -5.99 -6.80 -1.32
N LEU A 111 -5.15 -6.68 -0.29
CA LEU A 111 -3.77 -6.20 -0.40
C LEU A 111 -2.77 -7.31 -0.73
N HIS A 112 -3.19 -8.57 -0.62
CA HIS A 112 -2.39 -9.74 -0.92
C HIS A 112 -3.04 -10.59 -2.02
N PRO A 113 -3.31 -10.01 -3.22
CA PRO A 113 -3.94 -10.76 -4.28
C PRO A 113 -2.99 -11.85 -4.80
N GLN A 114 -3.58 -12.98 -5.22
CA GLN A 114 -2.83 -14.12 -5.77
C GLN A 114 -2.23 -13.83 -7.17
N ALA A 115 -2.74 -12.78 -7.84
CA ALA A 115 -2.26 -12.29 -9.13
C ALA A 115 -2.24 -10.76 -9.11
N SER A 116 -1.30 -10.12 -9.82
CA SER A 116 -1.30 -8.66 -9.96
C SER A 116 -2.46 -8.23 -10.86
N HIS A 117 -3.29 -7.32 -10.35
CA HIS A 117 -4.46 -6.78 -11.06
C HIS A 117 -4.29 -5.34 -11.55
N THR A 118 -3.23 -4.65 -11.12
CA THR A 118 -3.01 -3.23 -11.44
C THR A 118 -2.07 -3.04 -12.62
N GLY A 119 -1.40 -4.10 -13.04
CA GLY A 119 -0.28 -4.02 -13.97
C GLY A 119 0.97 -3.40 -13.36
N THR A 120 0.94 -2.88 -12.13
CA THR A 120 2.05 -2.20 -11.43
C THR A 120 2.49 -3.00 -10.19
N PRO A 121 3.55 -2.58 -9.47
CA PRO A 121 3.88 -3.18 -8.17
C PRO A 121 2.80 -3.01 -7.09
N LEU A 122 1.77 -2.19 -7.30
CA LEU A 122 0.69 -1.99 -6.32
C LEU A 122 -0.27 -3.19 -6.26
N PRO A 123 -0.72 -3.57 -5.05
CA PRO A 123 -1.66 -4.68 -4.90
C PRO A 123 -3.08 -4.32 -5.37
N ILE A 124 -3.48 -3.04 -5.25
CA ILE A 124 -4.77 -2.52 -5.72
C ILE A 124 -4.60 -1.16 -6.39
N PRO A 125 -5.51 -0.75 -7.28
CA PRO A 125 -5.49 0.59 -7.86
C PRO A 125 -5.66 1.67 -6.78
N LEU A 126 -5.00 2.81 -6.96
CA LEU A 126 -5.23 3.97 -6.10
C LEU A 126 -6.63 4.56 -6.36
N GLY A 127 -7.19 5.21 -5.35
CA GLY A 127 -8.55 5.70 -5.31
C GLY A 127 -9.60 4.60 -5.10
N GLY A 128 -9.18 3.36 -4.82
CA GLY A 128 -10.06 2.31 -4.36
C GLY A 128 -10.74 2.67 -3.02
N LYS A 129 -12.00 2.28 -2.87
CA LYS A 129 -12.85 2.66 -1.74
C LYS A 129 -12.80 1.61 -0.64
N LEU A 130 -12.59 2.06 0.59
CA LEU A 130 -12.61 1.25 1.79
C LEU A 130 -13.75 1.69 2.71
N SER A 131 -14.35 0.71 3.38
CA SER A 131 -15.24 0.92 4.52
C SER A 131 -14.57 0.36 5.76
N VAL A 132 -14.24 1.25 6.70
CA VAL A 132 -13.67 0.92 8.00
C VAL A 132 -14.77 1.03 9.04
N LYS A 133 -15.09 -0.05 9.73
CA LYS A 133 -16.22 -0.14 10.66
C LYS A 133 -15.93 0.55 11.99
N ALA A 134 -17.00 1.00 12.65
CA ALA A 134 -16.99 1.42 14.05
C ALA A 134 -16.36 0.33 14.94
N GLY A 135 -15.68 0.75 16.00
CA GLY A 135 -14.94 -0.14 16.91
C GLY A 135 -13.53 -0.50 16.43
N THR A 136 -13.12 -0.09 15.22
CA THR A 136 -11.73 -0.23 14.77
C THR A 136 -10.80 0.54 15.69
N LYS A 137 -9.69 -0.08 16.09
CA LYS A 137 -8.72 0.55 17.00
C LYS A 137 -7.93 1.66 16.30
N VAL A 138 -7.64 2.70 17.06
CA VAL A 138 -6.78 3.81 16.66
C VAL A 138 -5.70 4.00 17.71
N TYR A 139 -4.44 3.97 17.30
CA TYR A 139 -3.30 4.20 18.19
C TYR A 139 -2.49 5.38 17.71
N ASN A 140 -2.33 6.41 18.54
CA ASN A 140 -1.60 7.65 18.21
C ASN A 140 -2.00 8.23 16.83
N GLY A 141 -3.30 8.28 16.54
CA GLY A 141 -3.84 8.76 15.27
C GLY A 141 -3.73 7.81 14.08
N VAL A 142 -3.18 6.61 14.25
CA VAL A 142 -3.09 5.58 13.19
C VAL A 142 -4.21 4.56 13.34
N VAL A 143 -4.95 4.34 12.26
CA VAL A 143 -6.05 3.37 12.24
C VAL A 143 -5.49 1.96 12.03
N CYS A 144 -5.80 1.04 12.92
CA CYS A 144 -5.41 -0.36 12.82
C CYS A 144 -6.41 -1.13 11.95
N LEU A 145 -6.09 -1.28 10.68
CA LEU A 145 -6.93 -1.98 9.73
C LEU A 145 -6.89 -3.48 10.00
N THR A 146 -8.08 -4.06 10.17
CA THR A 146 -8.21 -5.50 10.27
C THR A 146 -9.26 -6.07 9.31
N ALA A 147 -9.11 -7.30 8.85
CA ALA A 147 -10.02 -7.98 7.94
C ALA A 147 -11.45 -8.05 8.48
N ARG A 148 -11.62 -8.05 9.81
CA ARG A 148 -12.94 -8.01 10.46
C ARG A 148 -13.65 -6.66 10.29
N HIS A 149 -12.88 -5.56 10.30
CA HIS A 149 -13.44 -4.20 10.33
C HIS A 149 -13.15 -3.40 9.06
N CYS A 150 -12.46 -3.96 8.08
CA CYS A 150 -12.08 -3.28 6.86
C CYS A 150 -12.56 -4.06 5.63
N ASN A 151 -13.42 -3.43 4.84
CA ASN A 151 -13.94 -4.00 3.59
C ASN A 151 -13.48 -3.14 2.40
N TYR A 152 -12.94 -3.80 1.38
CA TYR A 152 -12.69 -3.18 0.09
C TYR A 152 -13.94 -3.20 -0.78
N LEU A 153 -14.38 -2.02 -1.22
CA LEU A 153 -15.59 -1.82 -2.01
C LEU A 153 -15.30 -1.69 -3.51
N GLY A 154 -14.04 -1.85 -3.93
CA GLY A 154 -13.62 -1.68 -5.32
C GLY A 154 -13.19 -0.25 -5.65
N HIS A 155 -12.82 -0.03 -6.91
CA HIS A 155 -12.48 1.28 -7.47
C HIS A 155 -13.41 1.60 -8.65
N ASP A 156 -13.61 2.89 -8.90
CA ASP A 156 -14.37 3.39 -10.05
C ASP A 156 -13.47 4.25 -10.93
N GLU A 157 -13.07 3.70 -12.08
CA GLU A 157 -12.14 4.33 -13.04
C GLU A 157 -12.68 5.61 -13.68
N SER A 158 -14.00 5.85 -13.59
CA SER A 158 -14.62 7.07 -14.09
C SER A 158 -14.39 8.27 -13.16
N LEU A 159 -14.00 8.04 -11.90
CA LEU A 159 -13.79 9.11 -10.94
C LEU A 159 -12.51 9.91 -11.27
N PRO A 160 -12.57 11.25 -11.33
CA PRO A 160 -11.40 12.09 -11.58
C PRO A 160 -10.24 11.84 -10.61
N LEU A 161 -10.56 11.56 -9.33
CA LEU A 161 -9.56 11.22 -8.32
C LEU A 161 -8.76 9.96 -8.68
N VAL A 162 -9.43 8.90 -9.11
CA VAL A 162 -8.79 7.63 -9.49
C VAL A 162 -7.87 7.84 -10.68
N GLN A 163 -8.33 8.58 -11.70
CA GLN A 163 -7.51 8.91 -12.87
C GLN A 163 -6.28 9.73 -12.48
N GLN A 164 -6.45 10.75 -11.64
CA GLN A 164 -5.34 11.60 -11.18
C GLN A 164 -4.30 10.83 -10.36
N LEU A 165 -4.73 9.91 -9.49
CA LEU A 165 -3.82 9.13 -8.66
C LEU A 165 -3.02 8.11 -9.49
N ASN A 166 -3.67 7.42 -10.43
CA ASN A 166 -3.04 6.34 -11.19
C ASN A 166 -2.28 6.83 -12.44
N ALA A 167 -2.56 8.03 -12.96
CA ALA A 167 -1.81 8.58 -14.09
C ALA A 167 -0.33 8.80 -13.72
N GLY A 168 0.59 8.13 -14.43
CA GLY A 168 2.04 8.20 -14.15
C GLY A 168 2.40 7.72 -12.74
N VAL A 169 1.67 6.72 -12.22
CA VAL A 169 1.85 6.23 -10.84
C VAL A 169 3.28 5.75 -10.59
N VAL A 170 3.90 5.09 -11.57
CA VAL A 170 5.26 4.55 -11.46
C VAL A 170 6.28 5.66 -11.22
N GLU A 171 6.24 6.69 -12.06
CA GLU A 171 7.13 7.85 -11.97
C GLU A 171 6.90 8.62 -10.67
N LYS A 172 5.64 8.77 -10.24
CA LYS A 172 5.29 9.40 -8.96
C LYS A 172 5.86 8.65 -7.77
N TYR A 173 5.76 7.32 -7.75
CA TYR A 173 6.32 6.51 -6.66
C TYR A 173 7.84 6.61 -6.60
N ILE A 174 8.51 6.56 -7.76
CA ILE A 174 9.97 6.76 -7.84
C ILE A 174 10.36 8.14 -7.28
N ASP A 175 9.72 9.22 -7.73
CA ASP A 175 10.01 10.59 -7.27
C ASP A 175 9.77 10.75 -5.76
N ILE A 176 8.66 10.21 -5.23
CA ILE A 176 8.37 10.24 -3.79
C ILE A 176 9.47 9.51 -3.00
N MET A 177 9.84 8.30 -3.40
CA MET A 177 10.86 7.51 -2.71
C MET A 177 12.26 8.14 -2.81
N GLU A 178 12.63 8.68 -3.97
CA GLU A 178 13.90 9.41 -4.14
C GLU A 178 13.99 10.62 -3.21
N ARG A 179 12.90 11.40 -3.06
CA ARG A 179 12.86 12.52 -2.12
C ARG A 179 12.98 12.08 -0.67
N GLN A 180 12.34 10.96 -0.32
CA GLN A 180 12.41 10.42 1.04
C GLN A 180 13.81 9.89 1.40
N LEU A 181 14.58 9.41 0.41
CA LEU A 181 15.94 8.90 0.60
C LEU A 181 17.03 9.97 0.46
N GLY A 182 16.83 10.96 -0.41
CA GLY A 182 17.79 12.05 -0.67
C GLY A 182 17.66 13.26 0.26
N GLY A 183 16.59 13.33 1.05
CA GLY A 183 16.33 14.41 2.01
C GLY A 183 16.58 13.98 3.46
N GLY A 184 17.86 13.84 3.83
CA GLY A 184 18.35 13.66 5.19
C GLY A 184 19.51 14.61 5.49
#